data_AF-A0A2P4P9N6-F1
#
_entry.id   AF-A0A2P4P9N6-F1
#
_cell.length_a   1.000
_cell.length_b   1.000
_cell.length_c   1.000
_cell.angle_alpha   90.00
_cell.angle_beta   90.00
_cell.angle_gamma   90.00
#
_symmetry.space_group_name_H-M   'P 1'
#
loop_
_entity.id
_entity.type
_entity.pdbx_description
1 polymer ?
#
loop_
_entity_poly.entity_id
_entity_poly.type
_entity_poly.pdbx_seq_one_letter_code
_entity_poly.pdbx_strand_id
1 'polypeptide(L)'
;MMIKIREALVYAAISRAYELVDYNVQTNLNKRHEFRKKTIINDKTLTEDEKRVAINKLNKDYDHFTILFNNGEGRICEDCYNECLAKSYCENCLRNYLITKFSDWSSGNIDIDNLLQKCQMESCAPDMIVEWIPFNKLENIIYLTKGGFSEIYTADWTDGCYNEWDPIKKELKKFGVQEVILKKLEIAESDDRNWFEEVCKKFFFLKKKYLLVSCLDF
;
A
#
# COMPACT_ATOMS: atom_id res chain seq x y z
N MET A 1 26.35 -0.59 15.69
CA MET A 1 25.70 -1.91 15.86
C MET A 1 24.31 -1.80 15.23
N MET A 2 24.04 -2.52 14.14
CA MET A 2 22.68 -2.55 13.58
C MET A 2 21.75 -3.27 14.55
N ILE A 3 20.69 -2.60 14.97
CA ILE A 3 19.71 -3.15 15.91
C ILE A 3 18.85 -4.15 15.15
N LYS A 4 18.88 -5.42 15.56
CA LYS A 4 18.08 -6.47 14.93
C LYS A 4 16.66 -6.43 15.48
N ILE A 5 15.71 -5.95 14.69
CA ILE A 5 14.28 -5.95 15.01
C ILE A 5 13.72 -7.37 14.86
N ARG A 6 12.99 -7.88 15.86
CA ARG A 6 12.30 -9.16 15.77
C ARG A 6 10.90 -8.96 15.19
N GLU A 7 10.80 -8.93 13.87
CA GLU A 7 9.54 -8.61 13.18
C GLU A 7 8.35 -9.47 13.62
N ALA A 8 8.55 -10.77 13.82
CA ALA A 8 7.49 -11.67 14.29
C ALA A 8 6.87 -11.22 15.64
N LEU A 9 7.70 -10.71 16.56
CA LEU A 9 7.20 -10.19 17.85
C LEU A 9 6.47 -8.86 17.68
N VAL A 10 6.97 -7.98 16.81
CA VAL A 10 6.30 -6.72 16.46
C VAL A 10 4.90 -7.01 15.90
N TYR A 11 4.79 -7.91 14.93
CA TYR A 11 3.51 -8.30 14.34
C TYR A 11 2.57 -8.96 15.35
N ALA A 12 3.09 -9.87 16.18
CA ALA A 12 2.30 -10.49 17.24
C ALA A 12 1.75 -9.45 18.25
N ALA A 13 2.58 -8.49 18.66
CA ALA A 13 2.17 -7.43 19.57
C ALA A 13 1.10 -6.51 18.95
N ILE A 14 1.24 -6.16 17.67
CA ILE A 14 0.21 -5.42 16.93
C ILE A 14 -1.09 -6.22 16.91
N SER A 15 -1.06 -7.50 16.54
CA SER A 15 -2.27 -8.36 16.51
C SER A 15 -2.97 -8.37 17.86
N ARG A 16 -2.22 -8.63 18.94
CA ARG A 16 -2.74 -8.57 20.32
C ARG A 16 -3.36 -7.22 20.64
N ALA A 17 -2.71 -6.12 20.27
CA ALA A 17 -3.24 -4.78 20.51
C ALA A 17 -4.57 -4.55 19.79
N TYR A 18 -4.76 -5.10 18.58
CA TYR A 18 -6.03 -5.06 17.87
C TYR A 18 -7.12 -5.93 18.51
N GLU A 19 -6.76 -7.13 18.97
CA GLU A 19 -7.68 -8.09 19.61
C GLU A 19 -8.17 -7.61 20.97
N LEU A 20 -7.33 -6.89 21.73
CA LEU A 20 -7.67 -6.36 23.06
C LEU A 20 -8.60 -5.14 23.04
N VAL A 21 -8.94 -4.60 21.86
CA VAL A 21 -9.84 -3.47 21.75
C VAL A 21 -11.26 -3.89 22.11
N ASP A 22 -11.78 -3.35 23.22
CA ASP A 22 -13.22 -3.36 23.47
C ASP A 22 -13.90 -2.27 22.64
N TYR A 23 -14.66 -2.69 21.62
CA TYR A 23 -15.35 -1.79 20.69
C TYR A 23 -16.55 -1.06 21.31
N ASN A 24 -17.08 -1.52 22.45
CA ASN A 24 -18.13 -0.85 23.20
C ASN A 24 -17.58 0.31 24.04
N VAL A 25 -16.31 0.22 24.47
CA VAL A 25 -15.62 1.27 25.22
C VAL A 25 -14.90 2.23 24.28
N GLN A 26 -14.10 1.70 23.34
CA GLN A 26 -13.33 2.46 22.36
C GLN A 26 -14.20 2.68 21.11
N THR A 27 -15.20 3.53 21.25
CA THR A 27 -16.30 3.66 20.27
C THR A 27 -15.91 4.26 18.92
N ASN A 28 -14.79 5.00 18.83
CA ASN A 28 -14.33 5.64 17.61
C ASN A 28 -12.88 5.29 17.24
N LEU A 29 -12.48 5.61 16.01
CA LEU A 29 -11.18 5.26 15.45
C LEU A 29 -10.01 5.82 16.28
N ASN A 30 -10.09 7.08 16.71
CA ASN A 30 -9.05 7.75 17.50
C ASN A 30 -8.83 7.05 18.84
N LYS A 31 -9.92 6.75 19.55
CA LYS A 31 -9.90 6.02 20.82
C LYS A 31 -9.26 4.62 20.67
N ARG A 32 -9.63 3.90 19.61
CA ARG A 32 -9.06 2.57 19.30
C ARG A 32 -7.57 2.65 18.99
N HIS A 33 -7.16 3.64 18.20
CA HIS A 33 -5.76 3.86 17.84
C HIS A 33 -4.90 4.20 19.07
N GLU A 34 -5.35 5.13 19.91
CA GLU A 34 -4.65 5.50 21.15
C GLU A 34 -4.57 4.34 22.14
N PHE A 35 -5.62 3.53 22.25
CA PHE A 35 -5.58 2.29 23.04
C PHE A 35 -4.51 1.33 22.53
N ARG A 36 -4.49 1.05 21.21
CA ARG A 36 -3.49 0.15 20.60
C ARG A 36 -2.07 0.63 20.86
N LYS A 37 -1.81 1.94 20.70
CA LYS A 37 -0.49 2.53 21.01
C LYS A 37 -0.10 2.33 22.47
N LYS A 38 -1.01 2.60 23.41
CA LYS A 38 -0.75 2.36 24.85
C LYS A 38 -0.45 0.89 25.14
N THR A 39 -1.18 -0.04 24.51
CA THR A 39 -0.92 -1.47 24.64
C THR A 39 0.49 -1.85 24.19
N ILE A 40 0.95 -1.32 23.04
CA ILE A 40 2.32 -1.53 22.55
C ILE A 40 3.37 -0.92 23.48
N ILE A 41 3.16 0.31 23.95
CA ILE A 41 4.09 1.01 24.85
C ILE A 41 4.31 0.22 26.15
N ASN A 42 3.23 -0.37 26.67
CA ASN A 42 3.24 -1.15 27.90
C ASN A 42 3.71 -2.61 27.72
N ASP A 43 3.94 -3.06 26.49
CA ASP A 43 4.42 -4.42 26.20
C ASP A 43 5.90 -4.56 26.59
N LYS A 44 6.15 -5.25 27.72
CA LYS A 44 7.49 -5.49 28.25
C LYS A 44 8.32 -6.48 27.43
N THR A 45 7.71 -7.18 26.47
CA THR A 45 8.40 -8.16 25.62
C THR A 45 9.15 -7.50 24.44
N LEU A 46 8.77 -6.27 24.11
CA LEU A 46 9.36 -5.48 23.03
C LEU A 46 10.46 -4.56 23.54
N THR A 47 11.51 -4.38 22.74
CA THR A 47 12.48 -3.29 22.92
C THR A 47 11.86 -1.95 22.52
N GLU A 48 12.48 -0.83 22.91
CA GLU A 48 12.01 0.50 22.52
C GLU A 48 12.02 0.70 20.99
N ASP A 49 13.02 0.15 20.29
CA ASP A 49 13.04 0.20 18.82
C ASP A 49 11.92 -0.63 18.19
N GLU A 50 11.60 -1.80 18.75
CA GLU A 50 10.49 -2.64 18.30
C GLU A 50 9.13 -1.96 18.55
N LYS A 51 8.96 -1.31 19.70
CA LYS A 51 7.77 -0.50 19.99
C LYS A 51 7.62 0.64 18.99
N ARG A 52 8.71 1.34 18.67
CA ARG A 52 8.70 2.40 17.65
C ARG A 52 8.26 1.86 16.29
N VAL A 53 8.81 0.73 15.84
CA VAL A 53 8.39 0.07 14.59
C VAL A 53 6.90 -0.31 14.63
N ALA A 54 6.44 -0.87 15.75
CA ALA A 54 5.03 -1.25 15.92
C ALA A 54 4.09 -0.03 15.87
N ILE A 55 4.43 1.05 16.57
CA ILE A 55 3.67 2.30 16.57
C ILE A 55 3.65 2.92 15.18
N ASN A 56 4.76 2.92 14.45
CA ASN A 56 4.81 3.43 13.08
C ASN A 56 3.85 2.65 12.17
N LYS A 57 3.80 1.31 12.28
CA LYS A 57 2.82 0.49 11.55
C LYS A 57 1.38 0.83 11.95
N LEU A 58 1.09 0.99 13.24
CA LEU A 58 -0.24 1.41 13.72
C LEU A 58 -0.64 2.81 13.21
N ASN A 59 0.31 3.74 13.08
CA ASN A 59 0.07 5.08 12.54
C ASN A 59 -0.25 5.02 11.04
N LYS A 60 0.48 4.21 10.26
CA LYS A 60 0.18 4.00 8.83
C LYS A 60 -1.24 3.45 8.65
N ASP A 61 -1.61 2.43 9.42
CA ASP A 61 -2.97 1.87 9.41
C ASP A 61 -4.03 2.93 9.77
N TYR A 62 -3.77 3.73 10.80
CA TYR A 62 -4.68 4.77 11.25
C TYR A 62 -4.90 5.85 10.19
N ASP A 63 -3.82 6.35 9.57
CA ASP A 63 -3.91 7.32 8.48
C ASP A 63 -4.72 6.76 7.31
N HIS A 64 -4.45 5.52 6.92
CA HIS A 64 -5.20 4.84 5.86
C HIS A 64 -6.71 4.79 6.17
N PHE A 65 -7.10 4.34 7.36
CA PHE A 65 -8.51 4.28 7.73
C PHE A 65 -9.17 5.65 7.89
N THR A 66 -8.41 6.64 8.35
CA THR A 66 -8.89 8.02 8.48
C THR A 66 -9.26 8.58 7.11
N ILE A 67 -8.39 8.39 6.11
CA ILE A 67 -8.65 8.80 4.73
C ILE A 67 -9.80 7.99 4.12
N LEU A 68 -9.75 6.66 4.23
CA LEU A 68 -10.73 5.76 3.60
C LEU A 68 -12.17 6.03 4.08
N PHE A 69 -12.35 6.26 5.39
CA PHE A 69 -13.66 6.52 5.96
C PHE A 69 -14.00 8.01 6.07
N ASN A 70 -13.13 8.89 5.55
CA ASN A 70 -13.24 10.34 5.72
C ASN A 70 -13.54 10.72 7.19
N ASN A 71 -12.83 10.08 8.12
CA ASN A 71 -13.15 10.09 9.54
C ASN A 71 -11.91 10.42 10.36
N GLY A 72 -11.81 11.68 10.77
CA GLY A 72 -10.79 12.19 11.67
C GLY A 72 -10.76 13.71 11.64
N GLU A 73 -9.93 14.28 12.49
CA GLU A 73 -9.69 15.72 12.46
C GLU A 73 -8.66 16.01 11.37
N GLY A 74 -9.04 16.80 10.37
CA GLY A 74 -8.10 17.28 9.36
C GLY A 74 -7.00 18.15 9.96
N ARG A 75 -5.93 18.34 9.20
CA ARG A 75 -4.89 19.33 9.46
C ARG A 75 -4.56 20.06 8.16
N ILE A 76 -4.13 21.31 8.27
CA ILE A 76 -3.61 22.03 7.11
C ILE A 76 -2.20 21.53 6.84
N CYS A 77 -1.95 21.08 5.60
CA CYS A 77 -0.62 20.73 5.15
C CYS A 77 0.22 21.98 4.93
N GLU A 78 1.44 22.01 5.47
CA GLU A 78 2.35 23.16 5.35
C GLU A 78 2.92 23.33 3.93
N ASP A 79 2.94 22.26 3.13
CA ASP A 79 3.50 22.27 1.77
C ASP A 79 2.49 22.71 0.71
N CYS A 80 1.26 22.21 0.78
CA CYS A 80 0.25 22.45 -0.24
C CYS A 80 -0.95 23.29 0.25
N TYR A 81 -0.97 23.66 1.53
CA TYR A 81 -2.01 24.48 2.18
C TYR A 81 -3.44 23.92 2.10
N ASN A 82 -3.59 22.65 1.71
CA ASN A 82 -4.87 21.95 1.70
C ASN A 82 -5.07 21.21 3.02
N GLU A 83 -6.34 21.04 3.39
CA GLU A 83 -6.72 20.12 4.47
C GLU A 83 -6.39 18.68 4.06
N CYS A 84 -5.77 17.96 4.98
CA CYS A 84 -5.40 16.55 4.84
C CYS A 84 -5.71 15.77 6.12
N LEU A 85 -6.04 14.49 5.98
CA LEU A 85 -6.46 13.64 7.07
C LEU A 85 -5.30 12.84 7.67
N ALA A 86 -4.34 12.42 6.84
CA ALA A 86 -3.17 11.68 7.32
C ALA A 86 -2.32 12.54 8.26
N LYS A 87 -1.82 11.91 9.33
CA LYS A 87 -0.94 12.54 10.30
C LYS A 87 0.53 12.39 9.94
N SER A 88 0.90 11.27 9.29
CA SER A 88 2.30 10.98 8.95
C SER A 88 2.76 11.49 7.57
N TYR A 89 1.84 11.79 6.67
CA TYR A 89 2.09 12.41 5.36
C TYR A 89 0.88 13.26 4.94
N CYS A 90 0.91 13.84 3.74
CA CYS A 90 -0.22 14.54 3.14
C CYS A 90 -0.66 13.79 1.87
N GLU A 91 -1.87 13.25 1.87
CA GLU A 91 -2.42 12.52 0.72
C GLU A 91 -2.56 13.41 -0.52
N ASN A 92 -2.74 14.71 -0.36
CA ASN A 92 -2.78 15.66 -1.48
C ASN A 92 -1.39 15.87 -2.09
N CYS A 93 -0.35 16.02 -1.26
CA CYS A 93 1.04 16.13 -1.76
C CYS A 93 1.46 14.85 -2.46
N LEU A 94 1.06 13.69 -1.94
CA LEU A 94 1.30 12.41 -2.56
C LEU A 94 0.66 12.33 -3.96
N ARG A 95 -0.62 12.67 -4.09
CA ARG A 95 -1.33 12.67 -5.38
C ARG A 95 -0.71 13.67 -6.36
N ASN A 96 -0.35 14.86 -5.89
CA ASN A 96 0.33 15.86 -6.72
C ASN A 96 1.67 15.34 -7.25
N TYR A 97 2.45 14.67 -6.40
CA TYR A 97 3.68 14.00 -6.84
C TYR A 97 3.40 12.97 -7.92
N LEU A 98 2.40 12.10 -7.73
CA LEU A 98 2.03 11.09 -8.72
C LEU A 98 1.61 11.70 -10.06
N ILE A 99 0.84 12.78 -10.04
CA ILE A 99 0.44 13.51 -11.27
C ILE A 99 1.67 13.97 -12.06
N THR A 100 2.72 14.44 -11.40
CA THR A 100 3.97 14.81 -12.09
C THR A 100 4.73 13.63 -12.71
N LYS A 101 4.35 12.39 -12.35
CA LYS A 101 4.98 11.14 -12.77
C LYS A 101 4.16 10.35 -13.79
N PHE A 102 3.00 10.84 -14.21
CA PHE A 102 2.14 10.13 -15.16
C PHE A 102 2.83 9.79 -16.49
N SER A 103 3.71 10.66 -16.99
CA SER A 103 4.50 10.39 -18.20
C SER A 103 5.51 9.26 -18.04
N ASP A 104 5.97 9.00 -16.80
CA ASP A 104 7.02 8.03 -16.53
C ASP A 104 6.46 6.59 -16.50
N TRP A 105 5.13 6.42 -16.40
CA TRP A 105 4.47 5.13 -16.12
C TRP A 105 3.58 4.63 -17.27
N SER A 106 3.90 5.01 -18.51
CA SER A 106 3.14 4.53 -19.67
C SER A 106 3.38 3.05 -19.92
N SER A 107 2.29 2.31 -20.03
CA SER A 107 2.25 0.92 -20.49
C SER A 107 2.32 0.79 -22.02
N GLY A 108 2.26 1.90 -22.76
CA GLY A 108 2.06 1.92 -24.21
C GLY A 108 0.60 1.67 -24.63
N ASN A 109 -0.31 1.40 -23.69
CA ASN A 109 -1.75 1.25 -23.92
C ASN A 109 -2.52 2.39 -23.25
N ILE A 110 -3.19 3.21 -24.06
CA ILE A 110 -3.88 4.42 -23.58
C ILE A 110 -5.00 4.12 -22.58
N ASP A 111 -5.71 3.00 -22.71
CA ASP A 111 -6.81 2.65 -21.81
C ASP A 111 -6.29 2.21 -20.43
N ILE A 112 -5.20 1.44 -20.42
CA ILE A 112 -4.50 1.05 -19.18
C ILE A 112 -3.92 2.30 -18.50
N ASP A 113 -3.25 3.17 -19.26
CA ASP A 113 -2.65 4.39 -18.74
C ASP A 113 -3.70 5.31 -18.12
N ASN A 114 -4.85 5.50 -18.79
CA ASN A 114 -5.96 6.29 -18.26
C ASN A 114 -6.51 5.73 -16.94
N LEU A 115 -6.66 4.40 -16.83
CA LEU A 115 -7.14 3.82 -15.57
C LEU A 115 -6.07 3.90 -14.47
N LEU A 116 -4.79 3.67 -14.78
CA LEU A 116 -3.70 3.82 -13.83
C LEU A 116 -3.66 5.23 -13.23
N GLN A 117 -3.73 6.26 -14.09
CA GLN A 117 -3.76 7.66 -13.65
C GLN A 117 -4.96 7.93 -12.73
N LYS A 118 -6.16 7.41 -13.07
CA LYS A 118 -7.33 7.51 -12.20
C LYS A 118 -7.09 6.88 -10.83
N CYS A 119 -6.54 5.67 -10.80
CA CYS A 119 -6.28 4.97 -9.53
C CYS A 119 -5.19 5.69 -8.69
N GLN A 120 -4.21 6.33 -9.33
CA GLN A 120 -3.18 7.15 -8.68
C GLN A 120 -3.72 8.46 -8.12
N MET A 121 -4.65 9.13 -8.81
CA MET A 121 -5.33 10.34 -8.30
C MET A 121 -6.16 10.07 -7.05
N GLU A 122 -6.66 8.85 -6.89
CA GLU A 122 -7.46 8.42 -5.73
C GLU A 122 -6.60 7.76 -4.64
N SER A 123 -5.29 7.61 -4.86
CA SER A 123 -4.39 6.95 -3.91
C SER A 123 -4.42 7.63 -2.55
N CYS A 124 -4.57 6.81 -1.50
CA CYS A 124 -4.66 7.29 -0.12
C CYS A 124 -3.34 7.20 0.61
N ALA A 125 -2.50 6.19 0.33
CA ALA A 125 -1.27 5.91 1.08
C ALA A 125 -0.10 5.52 0.16
N PRO A 126 1.16 5.74 0.58
CA PRO A 126 2.35 5.37 -0.21
C PRO A 126 2.41 3.90 -0.63
N ASP A 127 1.95 2.98 0.21
CA ASP A 127 1.98 1.54 -0.02
C ASP A 127 0.74 0.98 -0.73
N MET A 128 -0.18 1.85 -1.13
CA MET A 128 -1.42 1.52 -1.85
C MET A 128 -1.44 2.03 -3.29
N ILE A 129 -0.30 2.53 -3.78
CA ILE A 129 -0.19 3.10 -5.12
C ILE A 129 -0.15 1.97 -6.15
N VAL A 130 -1.04 2.05 -7.14
CA VAL A 130 -1.07 1.11 -8.27
C VAL A 130 -0.06 1.57 -9.32
N GLU A 131 0.89 0.69 -9.64
CA GLU A 131 1.99 0.97 -10.57
C GLU A 131 1.93 0.06 -11.79
N TRP A 132 2.38 0.57 -12.94
CA TRP A 132 2.79 -0.28 -14.05
C TRP A 132 4.21 -0.78 -13.80
N ILE A 133 4.44 -2.09 -13.95
CA ILE A 133 5.76 -2.69 -13.76
C ILE A 133 6.28 -3.18 -15.11
N PRO A 134 7.35 -2.57 -15.63
CA PRO A 134 8.03 -3.08 -16.80
C PRO A 134 8.51 -4.52 -16.59
N PHE A 135 8.35 -5.37 -17.60
CA PHE A 135 8.71 -6.79 -17.49
C PHE A 135 10.19 -7.02 -17.11
N ASN A 136 11.09 -6.14 -17.55
CA ASN A 136 12.52 -6.19 -17.21
C ASN A 136 12.84 -5.86 -15.74
N LYS A 137 11.84 -5.49 -14.93
CA LYS A 137 11.94 -5.34 -13.47
C LYS A 137 11.53 -6.60 -12.72
N LEU A 138 11.13 -7.65 -13.44
CA LEU A 138 10.77 -8.94 -12.90
C LEU A 138 11.87 -9.96 -13.21
N GLU A 139 12.36 -10.61 -12.16
CA GLU A 139 13.35 -11.68 -12.22
C GLU A 139 12.77 -12.98 -11.66
N ASN A 140 13.45 -14.11 -11.90
CA ASN A 140 13.09 -15.41 -11.32
C ASN A 140 11.60 -15.80 -11.49
N ILE A 141 11.06 -15.56 -12.69
CA ILE A 141 9.66 -15.86 -12.99
C ILE A 141 9.46 -17.38 -13.04
N ILE A 142 8.71 -17.92 -12.09
CA ILE A 142 8.48 -19.36 -11.92
C ILE A 142 6.98 -19.64 -11.99
N TYR A 143 6.59 -20.60 -12.83
CA TYR A 143 5.20 -21.06 -12.90
C TYR A 143 4.77 -21.74 -11.60
N LEU A 144 3.62 -21.34 -11.06
CA LEU A 144 3.06 -21.90 -9.84
C LEU A 144 1.90 -22.86 -10.14
N THR A 145 0.89 -22.39 -10.88
CA THR A 145 -0.31 -23.20 -11.20
C THR A 145 -1.15 -22.56 -12.30
N LYS A 146 -2.13 -23.31 -12.81
CA LYS A 146 -3.17 -22.83 -13.74
C LYS A 146 -4.53 -23.21 -13.20
N GLY A 147 -5.48 -22.29 -13.27
CA GLY A 147 -6.86 -22.53 -12.87
C GLY A 147 -7.80 -21.50 -13.48
N GLY A 148 -8.99 -21.92 -13.90
CA GLY A 148 -9.89 -21.08 -14.68
C GLY A 148 -9.21 -20.54 -15.94
N PHE A 149 -9.33 -19.23 -16.17
CA PHE A 149 -8.76 -18.51 -17.33
C PHE A 149 -7.43 -17.82 -17.01
N SER A 150 -6.62 -18.39 -16.12
CA SER A 150 -5.39 -17.73 -15.69
C SER A 150 -4.27 -18.70 -15.33
N GLU A 151 -3.05 -18.27 -15.64
CA GLU A 151 -1.80 -18.87 -15.17
C GLU A 151 -1.23 -17.99 -14.05
N ILE A 152 -0.76 -18.62 -12.98
CA ILE A 152 -0.18 -17.96 -11.82
C ILE A 152 1.30 -18.27 -11.77
N TYR A 153 2.10 -17.24 -11.57
CA TYR A 153 3.55 -17.31 -11.43
C TYR A 153 3.99 -16.59 -10.15
N THR A 154 5.17 -16.92 -9.66
CA THR A 154 5.93 -16.11 -8.69
C THR A 154 7.05 -15.39 -9.43
N ALA A 155 7.46 -14.21 -8.96
CA ALA A 155 8.62 -13.49 -9.49
C ALA A 155 9.22 -12.58 -8.43
N ASP A 156 10.49 -12.20 -8.61
CA ASP A 156 11.14 -11.15 -7.83
C ASP A 156 11.00 -9.82 -8.54
N TRP A 157 10.32 -8.84 -7.92
CA TRP A 157 10.28 -7.47 -8.40
C TRP A 157 11.47 -6.69 -7.81
N THR A 158 12.42 -6.31 -8.66
CA THR A 158 13.72 -5.74 -8.23
C THR A 158 13.59 -4.42 -7.46
N ASP A 159 12.65 -3.58 -7.87
CA ASP A 159 12.45 -2.26 -7.26
C ASP A 159 11.46 -2.34 -6.08
N GLY A 160 10.54 -3.31 -6.09
CA GLY A 160 9.46 -3.43 -5.11
C GLY A 160 8.40 -2.33 -5.18
N CYS A 161 7.40 -2.42 -4.31
CA CYS A 161 6.36 -1.41 -4.21
C CYS A 161 6.87 -0.14 -3.53
N TYR A 162 6.17 0.99 -3.70
CA TYR A 162 6.34 2.10 -2.78
C TYR A 162 5.90 1.69 -1.35
N ASN A 163 6.53 2.29 -0.34
CA ASN A 163 6.25 1.99 1.06
C ASN A 163 6.17 3.25 1.93
N GLU A 164 6.93 4.30 1.59
CA GLU A 164 7.03 5.51 2.42
C GLU A 164 7.11 6.78 1.57
N TRP A 165 6.52 7.85 2.10
CA TRP A 165 6.71 9.21 1.63
C TRP A 165 7.86 9.85 2.41
N ASP A 166 8.87 10.40 1.74
CA ASP A 166 9.92 11.20 2.36
C ASP A 166 9.48 12.68 2.37
N PRO A 167 9.10 13.25 3.53
CA PRO A 167 8.60 14.61 3.58
C PRO A 167 9.70 15.66 3.30
N ILE A 168 10.97 15.32 3.49
CA ILE A 168 12.09 16.25 3.26
C ILE A 168 12.41 16.31 1.77
N LYS A 169 12.52 15.13 1.13
CA LYS A 169 12.81 15.04 -0.31
C LYS A 169 11.58 15.26 -1.18
N LYS A 170 10.38 15.09 -0.62
CA LYS A 170 9.09 15.09 -1.33
C LYS A 170 9.04 14.03 -2.42
N GLU A 171 9.53 12.84 -2.06
CA GLU A 171 9.66 11.70 -2.97
C GLU A 171 9.17 10.41 -2.31
N LEU A 172 8.72 9.47 -3.13
CA LEU A 172 8.35 8.14 -2.69
C LEU A 172 9.58 7.22 -2.58
N LYS A 173 9.61 6.41 -1.52
CA LYS A 173 10.62 5.38 -1.28
C LYS A 173 10.08 4.01 -1.64
N LYS A 174 10.85 3.32 -2.46
CA LYS A 174 10.68 1.93 -2.84
C LYS A 174 11.08 0.99 -1.70
N PHE A 175 10.37 -0.14 -1.59
CA PHE A 175 10.64 -1.18 -0.60
C PHE A 175 11.94 -1.94 -0.93
N GLY A 176 12.32 -2.00 -2.20
CA GLY A 176 13.38 -2.88 -2.71
C GLY A 176 12.85 -4.26 -3.07
N VAL A 177 13.75 -5.19 -3.36
CA VAL A 177 13.42 -6.53 -3.89
C VAL A 177 12.28 -7.18 -3.10
N GLN A 178 11.24 -7.59 -3.83
CA GLN A 178 10.04 -8.18 -3.25
C GLN A 178 9.54 -9.34 -4.11
N GLU A 179 9.25 -10.49 -3.48
CA GLU A 179 8.53 -11.58 -4.14
C GLU A 179 7.07 -11.17 -4.40
N VAL A 180 6.62 -11.36 -5.64
CA VAL A 180 5.29 -11.02 -6.11
C VAL A 180 4.62 -12.21 -6.79
N ILE A 181 3.29 -12.20 -6.78
CA ILE A 181 2.47 -13.14 -7.53
C ILE A 181 2.05 -12.47 -8.83
N LEU A 182 2.43 -13.06 -9.96
CA LEU A 182 1.97 -12.63 -11.28
C LEU A 182 0.77 -13.49 -11.69
N LYS A 183 -0.26 -12.83 -12.21
CA LYS A 183 -1.44 -13.51 -12.77
C LYS A 183 -1.54 -13.16 -14.25
N LYS A 184 -1.17 -14.09 -15.10
CA LYS A 184 -1.35 -13.99 -16.55
C LYS A 184 -2.77 -14.41 -16.88
N LEU A 185 -3.51 -13.50 -17.52
CA LEU A 185 -4.88 -13.75 -17.96
C LEU A 185 -4.85 -14.30 -19.39
N GLU A 186 -5.63 -15.34 -19.66
CA GLU A 186 -5.91 -15.74 -21.04
C GLU A 186 -6.97 -14.78 -21.57
N ILE A 187 -6.54 -13.76 -22.32
CA ILE A 187 -7.47 -12.84 -22.98
C ILE A 187 -8.08 -13.61 -24.16
N ALA A 188 -9.32 -14.06 -24.02
CA ALA A 188 -10.13 -14.40 -25.19
C ALA A 188 -10.36 -13.09 -25.97
N GLU A 189 -10.29 -13.14 -27.30
CA GLU A 189 -10.29 -12.00 -28.24
C GLU A 189 -11.50 -11.05 -28.19
N SER A 190 -12.30 -11.02 -27.12
CA SER A 190 -13.46 -10.15 -26.94
C SER A 190 -13.30 -9.18 -25.76
N ASP A 191 -12.98 -7.92 -26.07
CA ASP A 191 -13.44 -6.65 -25.46
C ASP A 191 -13.63 -6.53 -23.92
N ASP A 192 -12.89 -7.28 -23.10
CA ASP A 192 -13.17 -7.37 -21.67
C ASP A 192 -12.53 -6.25 -20.83
N ARG A 193 -12.89 -4.99 -21.09
CA ARG A 193 -12.48 -3.81 -20.28
C ARG A 193 -12.82 -3.96 -18.78
N ASN A 194 -13.73 -4.88 -18.43
CA ASN A 194 -14.14 -5.14 -17.06
C ASN A 194 -13.01 -5.68 -16.17
N TRP A 195 -12.03 -6.41 -16.72
CA TRP A 195 -11.03 -7.06 -15.87
C TRP A 195 -10.13 -6.03 -15.14
N PHE A 196 -9.72 -4.95 -15.83
CA PHE A 196 -8.84 -3.94 -15.24
C PHE A 196 -9.60 -3.02 -14.27
N GLU A 197 -10.88 -2.72 -14.57
CA GLU A 197 -11.76 -2.01 -13.64
C GLU A 197 -12.06 -2.84 -12.37
N GLU A 198 -12.28 -4.15 -12.52
CA GLU A 198 -12.39 -5.06 -11.37
C GLU A 198 -11.11 -5.07 -10.53
N VAL A 199 -9.93 -5.04 -11.17
CA VAL A 199 -8.64 -4.98 -10.48
C VAL A 199 -8.54 -3.69 -9.67
N CYS A 200 -8.74 -2.50 -10.26
CA CYS A 200 -8.70 -1.27 -9.47
C CYS A 200 -9.75 -1.28 -8.34
N LYS A 201 -11.01 -1.66 -8.61
CA LYS A 201 -12.04 -1.78 -7.55
C LYS A 201 -11.62 -2.73 -6.42
N LYS A 202 -11.12 -3.93 -6.74
CA LYS A 202 -10.69 -4.91 -5.73
C LYS A 202 -9.48 -4.42 -4.94
N PHE A 203 -8.56 -3.67 -5.56
CA PHE A 203 -7.41 -3.07 -4.88
C PHE A 203 -7.81 -1.93 -3.94
N PHE A 204 -8.81 -1.12 -4.29
CA PHE A 204 -9.36 -0.10 -3.40
C PHE A 204 -10.07 -0.68 -2.17
N PHE A 205 -10.55 -1.93 -2.22
CA PHE A 205 -11.35 -2.55 -1.14
C PHE A 205 -10.68 -3.70 -0.37
N LEU A 206 -9.56 -4.28 -0.84
CA LEU A 206 -8.95 -5.45 -0.21
C LEU A 206 -7.52 -5.17 0.28
N LYS A 207 -7.32 -5.37 1.59
CA LYS A 207 -6.05 -5.34 2.34
C LYS A 207 -5.00 -6.38 1.88
N LYS A 208 -4.82 -6.63 0.59
CA LYS A 208 -3.85 -7.63 0.14
C LYS A 208 -2.88 -7.06 -0.87
N LYS A 209 -1.61 -7.08 -0.45
CA LYS A 209 -0.37 -6.83 -1.21
C LYS A 209 -0.25 -7.77 -2.42
N TYR A 210 -1.11 -7.62 -3.42
CA TYR A 210 -0.90 -8.27 -4.70
C TYR A 210 -0.66 -7.18 -5.71
N LEU A 211 0.40 -7.32 -6.49
CA LEU A 211 0.75 -6.42 -7.57
C LEU A 211 0.39 -7.16 -8.86
N LEU A 212 -0.45 -6.59 -9.71
CA LEU A 212 -0.76 -7.21 -10.99
C LEU A 212 0.18 -6.63 -12.05
N VAL A 213 1.08 -7.46 -12.58
CA VAL A 213 1.79 -7.17 -13.82
C VAL A 213 1.04 -7.88 -14.94
N SER A 214 0.40 -7.15 -15.85
CA SER A 214 0.00 -7.73 -17.13
C SER A 214 1.18 -7.69 -18.08
N CYS A 215 1.74 -8.84 -18.40
CA CYS A 215 2.61 -8.98 -19.56
C CYS A 215 1.74 -8.92 -20.81
N LEU A 216 1.76 -7.79 -21.51
CA LEU A 216 1.45 -7.75 -22.93
C LEU A 216 2.73 -7.37 -23.64
N ASP A 217 3.63 -8.34 -23.75
CA ASP A 217 4.67 -8.38 -24.77
C ASP A 217 4.77 -9.84 -25.24
N PHE A 218 4.07 -10.15 -26.32
CA PHE A 218 4.39 -11.25 -27.24
C PHE A 218 4.46 -10.67 -28.64
#